data_AF-A0A0M4DYY6-F1
#
_entry.id   AF-A0A0M4DYY6-F1
#
_cell.length_a   1.000
_cell.length_b   1.000
_cell.length_c   1.000
_cell.angle_alpha   90.00
_cell.angle_beta   90.00
_cell.angle_gamma   90.00
#
_symmetry.space_group_name_H-M   'P 1'
#
loop_
_entity.id
_entity.type
_entity.pdbx_description
1 polymer ?
#
loop_
_entity_poly.entity_id
_entity_poly.type
_entity_poly.pdbx_seq_one_letter_code
_entity_poly.pdbx_strand_id
1 'polypeptide(L)'
;MHTAGMHRLARPGPSGILGNGMVSGGRGTGIPRSTVDLESTLDELYALRPHEFTAARNQRAAEARRAGDRELAERIRALRRPTVSAWAGNMLVRREPDKVRPLISLGEGLREAHRNLDGEQLRELGRQQHLLVGALAREARQLAAEEGQSVGEAALHEIEATLHAVLADPEAARQWAAGHLDRPLSAPVGFTGLEADAGVTVRPGRPPEPASRPSREPRPEPSPEPEEDAAARRRREKLESARQDAEEAERQAREREQAHDEAVAVLERSQTARDETGDRVAALTRELEEAKERHRRTERAYRDARDQADRTERAARDARRRADKALTVVDRLDAGA
;
A
#
# COMPACT_ATOMS: atom_id res chain seq x y z
N MET A 1 18.66 -28.03 -40.92
CA MET A 1 18.58 -29.12 -39.92
C MET A 1 18.27 -28.46 -38.59
N HIS A 2 17.00 -28.51 -38.16
CA HIS A 2 16.53 -29.31 -37.00
C HIS A 2 17.14 -28.83 -35.66
N THR A 3 16.44 -28.48 -34.58
CA THR A 3 15.02 -28.49 -34.20
C THR A 3 14.91 -27.81 -32.82
N ALA A 4 13.81 -27.07 -32.60
CA ALA A 4 12.93 -26.98 -31.44
C ALA A 4 13.40 -27.37 -30.01
N GLY A 5 12.99 -26.58 -29.00
CA GLY A 5 13.00 -27.01 -27.59
C GLY A 5 12.49 -25.97 -26.58
N MET A 6 11.20 -25.64 -26.62
CA MET A 6 10.48 -24.98 -25.51
C MET A 6 10.36 -25.93 -24.32
N HIS A 7 10.71 -25.50 -23.09
CA HIS A 7 10.28 -26.18 -21.87
C HIS A 7 9.70 -25.22 -20.82
N ARG A 8 8.37 -25.37 -20.70
CA ARG A 8 7.44 -24.88 -19.68
C ARG A 8 7.61 -25.77 -18.43
N LEU A 9 7.95 -25.20 -17.27
CA LEU A 9 7.98 -25.92 -16.00
C LEU A 9 6.65 -25.75 -15.26
N ALA A 10 6.11 -26.91 -14.87
CA ALA A 10 4.82 -27.12 -14.22
C ALA A 10 4.92 -27.01 -12.69
N ARG A 11 3.81 -26.62 -12.06
CA ARG A 11 3.62 -26.57 -10.60
C ARG A 11 3.27 -27.98 -10.07
N PRO A 12 3.74 -28.37 -8.87
CA PRO A 12 3.31 -29.60 -8.21
C PRO A 12 2.06 -29.36 -7.34
N GLY A 13 1.11 -30.30 -7.37
CA GLY A 13 -0.02 -30.38 -6.43
C GLY A 13 0.25 -31.39 -5.30
N PRO A 14 -0.44 -31.28 -4.14
CA PRO A 14 -0.31 -32.26 -3.07
C PRO A 14 -1.42 -33.33 -3.10
N SER A 15 -0.99 -34.57 -2.89
CA SER A 15 -1.81 -35.77 -2.72
C SER A 15 -2.15 -36.05 -1.25
N GLY A 16 -3.43 -36.36 -0.99
CA GLY A 16 -3.84 -37.57 -0.28
C GLY A 16 -3.86 -37.59 1.26
N ILE A 17 -5.07 -37.54 1.84
CA ILE A 17 -5.45 -38.34 3.03
C ILE A 17 -6.89 -38.85 2.81
N LEU A 18 -7.06 -40.16 2.69
CA LEU A 18 -8.34 -40.88 2.74
C LEU A 18 -8.45 -41.58 4.10
N GLY A 19 -9.44 -41.19 4.90
CA GLY A 19 -9.89 -41.91 6.09
C GLY A 19 -11.37 -42.21 5.96
N ASN A 20 -11.69 -43.48 5.74
CA ASN A 20 -13.04 -43.99 5.46
C ASN A 20 -13.79 -44.21 6.79
N GLY A 21 -14.98 -43.61 6.95
CA GLY A 21 -15.87 -43.82 8.09
C GLY A 21 -17.32 -43.71 7.62
N MET A 22 -17.98 -44.86 7.49
CA MET A 22 -19.38 -44.99 7.10
C MET A 22 -20.23 -45.14 8.37
N VAL A 23 -21.21 -44.26 8.60
CA VAL A 23 -22.44 -44.60 9.34
C VAL A 23 -23.62 -43.69 8.93
N SER A 24 -24.75 -44.37 8.84
CA SER A 24 -26.09 -44.05 8.37
C SER A 24 -26.77 -42.76 8.89
N GLY A 25 -27.57 -42.14 8.00
CA GLY A 25 -28.99 -41.86 8.27
C GLY A 25 -29.37 -40.51 8.90
N GLY A 26 -29.87 -39.58 8.08
CA GLY A 26 -30.63 -38.41 8.55
C GLY A 26 -30.98 -37.43 7.44
N ARG A 27 -32.23 -37.44 6.98
CA ARG A 27 -32.77 -36.44 6.05
C ARG A 27 -32.88 -35.10 6.78
N GLY A 28 -32.11 -34.11 6.34
CA GLY A 28 -32.21 -32.71 6.71
C GLY A 28 -31.68 -31.85 5.57
N THR A 29 -32.56 -31.04 4.98
CA THR A 29 -32.28 -30.03 3.95
C THR A 29 -31.22 -29.02 4.40
N GLY A 30 -30.20 -28.79 3.55
CA GLY A 30 -29.25 -27.69 3.70
C GLY A 30 -28.15 -27.75 2.63
N ILE A 31 -28.24 -26.89 1.62
CA ILE A 31 -27.25 -26.69 0.55
C ILE A 31 -25.92 -26.22 1.17
N PRO A 32 -24.75 -26.75 0.74
CA PRO A 32 -23.79 -25.89 0.03
C PRO A 32 -23.03 -26.66 -1.06
N ARG A 33 -23.50 -26.60 -2.31
CA ARG A 33 -22.74 -27.10 -3.49
C ARG A 33 -22.24 -26.00 -4.43
N SER A 34 -22.46 -24.73 -4.10
CA SER A 34 -22.23 -23.60 -5.02
C SER A 34 -21.16 -22.59 -4.57
N THR A 35 -20.52 -22.79 -3.41
CA THR A 35 -19.45 -21.88 -2.93
C THR A 35 -18.08 -22.27 -3.48
N VAL A 36 -17.75 -23.57 -3.51
CA VAL A 36 -16.43 -24.04 -3.99
C VAL A 36 -16.22 -23.77 -5.49
N ASP A 37 -17.28 -23.73 -6.30
CA ASP A 37 -17.20 -23.43 -7.73
C ASP A 37 -17.19 -21.92 -8.04
N LEU A 38 -17.95 -21.12 -7.28
CA LEU A 38 -17.93 -19.67 -7.45
C LEU A 38 -16.61 -19.05 -6.98
N GLU A 39 -16.08 -19.46 -5.82
CA GLU A 39 -14.80 -18.93 -5.30
C GLU A 39 -13.64 -19.26 -6.25
N SER A 40 -13.58 -20.48 -6.77
CA SER A 40 -12.63 -20.85 -7.83
C SER A 40 -12.79 -19.97 -9.07
N THR A 41 -14.03 -19.72 -9.50
CA THR A 41 -14.30 -18.86 -10.65
C THR A 41 -13.89 -17.40 -10.37
N LEU A 42 -14.13 -16.89 -9.16
CA LEU A 42 -13.70 -15.56 -8.74
C LEU A 42 -12.17 -15.44 -8.77
N ASP A 43 -11.47 -16.43 -8.23
CA ASP A 43 -10.01 -16.46 -8.22
C ASP A 43 -9.41 -16.41 -9.62
N GLU A 44 -9.99 -17.17 -10.54
CA GLU A 44 -9.54 -17.19 -11.93
C GLU A 44 -9.89 -15.88 -12.65
N LEU A 45 -11.11 -15.37 -12.49
CA LEU A 45 -11.54 -14.16 -13.20
C LEU A 45 -10.82 -12.91 -12.71
N TYR A 46 -10.65 -12.72 -11.41
CA TYR A 46 -9.96 -11.55 -10.84
C TYR A 46 -8.44 -11.64 -10.95
N ALA A 47 -7.88 -12.78 -11.35
CA ALA A 47 -6.47 -12.88 -11.74
C ALA A 47 -6.20 -12.33 -13.16
N LEU A 48 -7.21 -12.32 -14.03
CA LEU A 48 -7.07 -11.85 -15.42
C LEU A 48 -6.95 -10.33 -15.50
N ARG A 49 -6.32 -9.85 -16.58
CA ARG A 49 -6.24 -8.41 -16.84
C ARG A 49 -7.65 -7.83 -17.06
N PRO A 50 -7.91 -6.57 -16.70
CA PRO A 50 -9.24 -5.99 -16.80
C PRO A 50 -9.88 -6.09 -18.19
N HIS A 51 -9.09 -6.01 -19.27
CA HIS A 51 -9.61 -6.13 -20.64
C HIS A 51 -10.02 -7.56 -21.02
N GLU A 52 -9.44 -8.59 -20.38
CA GLU A 52 -9.75 -10.02 -20.63
C GLU A 52 -10.94 -10.50 -19.78
N PHE A 53 -11.19 -9.82 -18.65
CA PHE A 53 -12.20 -10.19 -17.66
C PHE A 53 -13.59 -10.44 -18.27
N THR A 54 -14.09 -9.51 -19.09
CA THR A 54 -15.47 -9.59 -19.60
C THR A 54 -15.68 -10.80 -20.51
N ALA A 55 -14.69 -11.12 -21.35
CA ALA A 55 -14.75 -12.26 -22.25
C ALA A 55 -14.73 -13.57 -21.45
N ALA A 56 -13.79 -13.70 -20.50
CA ALA A 56 -13.68 -14.86 -19.63
C ALA A 56 -14.93 -15.05 -18.75
N ARG A 57 -15.47 -13.98 -18.15
CA ARG A 57 -16.71 -14.02 -17.35
C ARG A 57 -17.88 -14.56 -18.16
N ASN A 58 -18.04 -14.10 -19.40
CA ASN A 58 -19.13 -14.55 -20.27
C ASN A 58 -18.96 -16.02 -20.66
N GLN A 59 -17.73 -16.47 -20.89
CA GLN A 59 -17.43 -17.88 -21.16
C GLN A 59 -17.75 -18.76 -19.96
N ARG A 60 -17.29 -18.40 -18.74
CA ARG A 60 -17.57 -19.16 -17.51
C ARG A 60 -19.07 -19.21 -17.19
N ALA A 61 -19.78 -18.09 -17.40
CA ALA A 61 -21.23 -18.07 -17.25
C ALA A 61 -21.97 -18.93 -18.29
N ALA A 62 -21.38 -19.16 -19.48
CA ALA A 62 -21.94 -20.07 -20.48
C ALA A 62 -21.62 -21.54 -20.17
N GLU A 63 -20.44 -21.83 -19.62
CA GLU A 63 -20.04 -23.14 -19.12
C GLU A 63 -20.94 -23.60 -17.96
N ALA A 64 -21.15 -22.74 -16.96
CA ALA A 64 -22.07 -23.02 -15.84
C ALA A 64 -23.50 -23.31 -16.31
N ARG A 65 -24.03 -22.53 -17.28
CA ARG A 65 -25.35 -22.81 -17.88
C ARG A 65 -25.39 -24.16 -18.60
N ARG A 66 -24.34 -24.53 -19.34
CA ARG A 66 -24.25 -25.83 -20.02
C ARG A 66 -24.15 -26.99 -19.04
N ALA A 67 -23.53 -26.77 -17.88
CA ALA A 67 -23.47 -27.73 -16.78
C ALA A 67 -24.78 -27.85 -16.00
N GLY A 68 -25.80 -27.05 -16.32
CA GLY A 68 -27.11 -27.07 -15.66
C GLY A 68 -27.21 -26.18 -14.43
N ASP A 69 -26.14 -25.47 -14.04
CA ASP A 69 -26.15 -24.55 -12.90
C ASP A 69 -26.49 -23.12 -13.36
N ARG A 70 -27.79 -22.84 -13.42
CA ARG A 70 -28.30 -21.54 -13.82
C ARG A 70 -28.06 -20.46 -12.77
N GLU A 71 -28.07 -20.82 -11.49
CA GLU A 71 -27.86 -19.88 -10.38
C GLU A 71 -26.41 -19.38 -10.37
N LEU A 72 -25.44 -20.29 -10.48
CA LEU A 72 -24.04 -19.94 -10.60
C LEU A 72 -23.77 -19.05 -11.82
N ALA A 73 -24.40 -19.37 -12.95
CA ALA A 73 -24.23 -18.56 -14.16
C ALA A 73 -24.75 -17.13 -14.04
N GLU A 74 -25.82 -16.89 -13.28
CA GLU A 74 -26.29 -15.53 -12.99
C GLU A 74 -25.34 -14.82 -12.01
N ARG A 75 -24.85 -15.53 -10.99
CA ARG A 75 -23.84 -15.00 -10.05
C ARG A 75 -22.55 -14.58 -10.77
N ILE A 76 -22.06 -15.40 -11.71
CA ILE A 76 -20.89 -15.06 -12.54
C ILE A 76 -21.17 -13.85 -13.43
N ARG A 77 -22.37 -13.73 -14.02
CA ARG A 77 -22.73 -12.55 -14.84
C ARG A 77 -22.81 -11.26 -14.05
N ALA A 78 -23.22 -11.35 -12.78
CA ALA A 78 -23.30 -10.20 -11.88
C ALA A 78 -21.91 -9.64 -11.51
N LEU A 79 -20.83 -10.41 -11.69
CA LEU A 79 -19.48 -9.95 -11.42
C LEU A 79 -19.10 -8.75 -12.29
N ARG A 80 -18.52 -7.75 -11.63
CA ARG A 80 -18.11 -6.49 -12.24
C ARG A 80 -16.63 -6.55 -12.61
N ARG A 81 -16.30 -5.94 -13.75
CA ARG A 81 -14.91 -5.80 -14.18
C ARG A 81 -14.15 -4.95 -13.16
N PRO A 82 -12.98 -5.41 -12.67
CA PRO A 82 -12.16 -4.62 -11.76
C PRO A 82 -11.61 -3.37 -12.45
N THR A 83 -11.45 -2.29 -11.68
CA THR A 83 -10.62 -1.15 -12.11
C THR A 83 -9.15 -1.55 -12.17
N VAL A 84 -8.31 -0.75 -12.83
CA VAL A 84 -6.86 -1.02 -12.93
C VAL A 84 -6.21 -1.03 -11.53
N SER A 85 -6.59 -0.08 -10.68
CA SER A 85 -6.15 0.00 -9.27
C SER A 85 -6.57 -1.21 -8.45
N ALA A 86 -7.84 -1.62 -8.53
CA ALA A 86 -8.35 -2.79 -7.81
C ALA A 86 -7.69 -4.09 -8.28
N TRP A 87 -7.48 -4.25 -9.60
CA TRP A 87 -6.78 -5.40 -10.16
C TRP A 87 -5.32 -5.47 -9.69
N ALA A 88 -4.59 -4.34 -9.70
CA ALA A 88 -3.22 -4.29 -9.19
C ALA A 88 -3.15 -4.65 -7.68
N GLY A 89 -4.12 -4.17 -6.89
CA GLY A 89 -4.28 -4.57 -5.49
C GLY A 89 -4.57 -6.07 -5.30
N ASN A 90 -5.41 -6.67 -6.15
CA ASN A 90 -5.66 -8.12 -6.14
C ASN A 90 -4.42 -8.93 -6.52
N MET A 91 -3.59 -8.44 -7.45
CA MET A 91 -2.32 -9.08 -7.82
C MET A 91 -1.34 -9.15 -6.66
N LEU A 92 -1.25 -8.10 -5.84
CA LEU A 92 -0.39 -8.08 -4.68
C LEU A 92 -0.76 -9.19 -3.68
N VAL A 93 -2.05 -9.37 -3.40
CA VAL A 93 -2.56 -10.43 -2.50
C VAL A 93 -2.28 -11.82 -3.04
N ARG A 94 -2.36 -11.99 -4.37
CA ARG A 94 -2.21 -13.30 -5.03
C ARG A 94 -0.75 -13.71 -5.23
N ARG A 95 0.13 -12.77 -5.56
CA ARG A 95 1.53 -13.05 -5.89
C ARG A 95 2.45 -12.93 -4.68
N GLU A 96 2.14 -12.02 -3.76
CA GLU A 96 3.02 -11.65 -2.65
C GLU A 96 2.29 -11.73 -1.30
N PRO A 97 1.67 -12.88 -0.94
CA PRO A 97 0.90 -13.01 0.30
C PRO A 97 1.74 -12.74 1.56
N ASP A 98 3.04 -13.04 1.51
CA ASP A 98 3.96 -12.79 2.62
C ASP A 98 4.26 -11.30 2.83
N LYS A 99 4.21 -10.48 1.77
CA LYS A 99 4.35 -9.01 1.88
C LYS A 99 3.06 -8.34 2.33
N VAL A 100 1.91 -8.98 2.13
CA VAL A 100 0.58 -8.49 2.53
C VAL A 100 0.28 -8.69 4.03
N ARG A 101 0.69 -9.82 4.61
CA ARG A 101 0.46 -10.14 6.04
C ARG A 101 0.94 -9.06 7.03
N PRO A 102 2.12 -8.44 6.85
CA PRO A 102 2.56 -7.32 7.68
C PRO A 102 1.60 -6.13 7.69
N LEU A 103 0.93 -5.83 6.58
CA LEU A 103 -0.02 -4.72 6.50
C LEU A 103 -1.26 -5.00 7.35
N ILE A 104 -1.79 -6.23 7.29
CA ILE A 104 -2.94 -6.65 8.10
C ILE A 104 -2.60 -6.56 9.59
N SER A 105 -1.43 -7.07 9.97
CA SER A 105 -0.93 -7.04 11.37
C SER A 105 -0.72 -5.60 11.86
N LEU A 106 -0.20 -4.73 11.00
CA LEU A 106 -0.03 -3.31 11.30
C LEU A 106 -1.38 -2.61 11.53
N GLY A 107 -2.40 -2.93 10.74
CA GLY A 107 -3.75 -2.41 10.93
C GLY A 107 -4.36 -2.83 12.26
N GLU A 108 -4.13 -4.07 12.70
CA GLU A 108 -4.55 -4.55 14.03
C GLU A 108 -3.89 -3.75 15.14
N GLY A 109 -2.57 -3.56 15.07
CA GLY A 109 -1.81 -2.77 16.03
C GLY A 109 -2.23 -1.30 16.08
N LEU A 110 -2.48 -0.67 14.93
CA LEU A 110 -2.96 0.73 14.87
C LEU A 110 -4.31 0.88 15.55
N ARG A 111 -5.26 -0.02 15.25
CA ARG A 111 -6.59 0.00 15.87
C ARG A 111 -6.52 -0.27 17.37
N GLU A 112 -5.60 -1.11 17.83
CA GLU A 112 -5.37 -1.36 19.25
C GLU A 112 -4.77 -0.14 19.95
N ALA A 113 -3.73 0.47 19.40
CA ALA A 113 -3.13 1.70 19.91
C ALA A 113 -4.15 2.86 19.98
N HIS A 114 -5.03 2.97 18.98
CA HIS A 114 -6.16 3.91 19.01
C HIS A 114 -7.16 3.64 20.13
N ARG A 115 -7.53 2.37 20.37
CA ARG A 115 -8.43 2.00 21.49
C ARG A 115 -7.81 2.29 22.85
N ASN A 116 -6.49 2.12 22.96
CA ASN A 116 -5.74 2.33 24.21
C ASN A 116 -5.26 3.79 24.38
N LEU A 117 -5.49 4.66 23.40
CA LEU A 117 -5.03 6.06 23.36
C LEU A 117 -3.50 6.18 23.52
N ASP A 118 -2.75 5.23 22.99
CA ASP A 118 -1.29 5.18 23.10
C ASP A 118 -0.62 6.04 22.00
N GLY A 119 -0.38 7.31 22.31
CA GLY A 119 0.23 8.27 21.38
C GLY A 119 1.69 7.97 21.00
N GLU A 120 2.44 7.19 21.78
CA GLU A 120 3.80 6.79 21.40
C GLU A 120 3.75 5.64 20.39
N GLN A 121 2.93 4.62 20.67
CA GLN A 121 2.72 3.50 19.77
C GLN A 121 2.09 3.95 18.44
N LEU A 122 1.13 4.90 18.48
CA LEU A 122 0.56 5.48 17.27
C LEU A 122 1.61 6.20 16.39
N ARG A 123 2.58 6.89 16.98
CA ARG A 123 3.65 7.55 16.23
C ARG A 123 4.57 6.54 15.54
N GLU A 124 4.98 5.49 16.25
CA GLU A 124 5.84 4.47 15.65
C GLU A 124 5.11 3.67 14.56
N LEU A 125 3.88 3.22 14.83
CA LEU A 125 3.07 2.49 13.85
C LEU A 125 2.70 3.37 12.65
N GLY A 126 2.47 4.67 12.85
CA GLY A 126 2.23 5.63 11.77
C GLY A 126 3.42 5.76 10.81
N ARG A 127 4.65 5.76 11.35
CA ARG A 127 5.88 5.76 10.53
C ARG A 127 6.03 4.46 9.74
N GLN A 128 5.74 3.32 10.36
CA GLN A 128 5.75 2.02 9.68
C GLN A 128 4.68 1.93 8.59
N GLN A 129 3.49 2.50 8.83
CA GLN A 129 2.40 2.61 7.85
C GLN A 129 2.85 3.33 6.59
N HIS A 130 3.46 4.52 6.71
CA HIS A 130 3.86 5.29 5.53
C HIS A 130 4.88 4.52 4.67
N LEU A 131 5.87 3.87 5.31
CA LEU A 131 6.88 3.07 4.61
C LEU A 131 6.27 1.84 3.91
N LEU A 132 5.41 1.11 4.62
CA LEU A 132 4.83 -0.13 4.12
C LEU A 132 3.80 0.12 3.00
N VAL A 133 2.92 1.11 3.17
CA VAL A 133 1.93 1.47 2.14
C VAL A 133 2.63 1.89 0.86
N GLY A 134 3.62 2.79 0.94
CA GLY A 134 4.36 3.24 -0.24
C GLY A 134 5.16 2.11 -0.91
N ALA A 135 5.72 1.17 -0.14
CA ALA A 135 6.42 0.01 -0.70
C ALA A 135 5.45 -0.92 -1.45
N LEU A 136 4.31 -1.25 -0.86
CA LEU A 136 3.30 -2.12 -1.45
C LEU A 136 2.63 -1.49 -2.68
N ALA A 137 2.38 -0.17 -2.68
CA ALA A 137 1.84 0.53 -3.84
C ALA A 137 2.82 0.50 -5.04
N ARG A 138 4.12 0.70 -4.79
CA ARG A 138 5.16 0.57 -5.83
C ARG A 138 5.29 -0.86 -6.35
N GLU A 139 5.22 -1.85 -5.47
CA GLU A 139 5.21 -3.27 -5.85
C GLU A 139 4.00 -3.60 -6.73
N ALA A 140 2.80 -3.15 -6.36
CA ALA A 140 1.59 -3.35 -7.16
C ALA A 140 1.73 -2.72 -8.57
N ARG A 141 2.35 -1.54 -8.67
CA ARG A 141 2.68 -0.92 -9.96
C ARG A 141 3.69 -1.75 -10.76
N GLN A 142 4.70 -2.32 -10.13
CA GLN A 142 5.68 -3.17 -10.79
C GLN A 142 5.03 -4.45 -11.34
N LEU A 143 4.23 -5.14 -10.51
CA LEU A 143 3.50 -6.35 -10.92
C LEU A 143 2.55 -6.06 -12.09
N ALA A 144 1.92 -4.89 -12.10
CA ALA A 144 1.09 -4.46 -13.23
C ALA A 144 1.91 -4.25 -14.51
N ALA A 145 3.10 -3.63 -14.40
CA ALA A 145 3.99 -3.40 -15.53
C ALA A 145 4.52 -4.71 -16.14
N GLU A 146 4.81 -5.73 -15.31
CA GLU A 146 5.21 -7.07 -15.76
C GLU A 146 4.14 -7.75 -16.63
N GLU A 147 2.87 -7.45 -16.40
CA GLU A 147 1.73 -7.94 -17.17
C GLU A 147 1.34 -7.02 -18.36
N GLY A 148 2.16 -5.99 -18.62
CA GLY A 148 1.97 -5.03 -19.70
C GLY A 148 0.90 -3.97 -19.43
N GLN A 149 0.50 -3.77 -18.18
CA GLN A 149 -0.48 -2.77 -17.77
C GLN A 149 0.20 -1.58 -17.09
N SER A 150 0.05 -0.38 -17.67
CA SER A 150 0.55 0.84 -17.03
C SER A 150 -0.39 1.30 -15.91
N VAL A 151 0.20 1.60 -14.75
CA VAL A 151 -0.48 2.22 -13.60
C VAL A 151 0.03 3.65 -13.51
N GLY A 152 -0.81 4.62 -13.85
CA GLY A 152 -0.51 6.04 -13.70
C GLY A 152 -0.68 6.50 -12.25
N GLU A 153 -0.26 7.74 -11.96
CA GLU A 153 -0.26 8.31 -10.60
C GLU A 153 -1.64 8.28 -9.92
N ALA A 154 -2.71 8.57 -10.67
CA ALA A 154 -4.07 8.50 -10.12
C ALA A 154 -4.45 7.08 -9.63
N ALA A 155 -4.08 6.05 -10.41
CA ALA A 155 -4.34 4.67 -10.02
C ALA A 155 -3.42 4.20 -8.89
N LEU A 156 -2.20 4.74 -8.79
CA LEU A 156 -1.30 4.51 -7.66
C LEU A 156 -1.89 5.07 -6.36
N HIS A 157 -2.42 6.30 -6.42
CA HIS A 157 -3.09 6.91 -5.27
C HIS A 157 -4.34 6.13 -4.82
N GLU A 158 -5.13 5.60 -5.77
CA GLU A 158 -6.26 4.70 -5.44
C GLU A 158 -5.82 3.40 -4.77
N ILE A 159 -4.65 2.86 -5.14
CA ILE A 159 -4.06 1.69 -4.47
C ILE A 159 -3.66 2.06 -3.04
N GLU A 160 -2.97 3.18 -2.83
CA GLU A 160 -2.62 3.67 -1.49
C GLU A 160 -3.85 3.90 -0.62
N ALA A 161 -4.91 4.53 -1.17
CA ALA A 161 -6.18 4.71 -0.47
C ALA A 161 -6.82 3.38 -0.04
N THR A 162 -6.72 2.35 -0.89
CA THR A 162 -7.19 0.98 -0.55
C THR A 162 -6.36 0.38 0.59
N LEU A 163 -5.03 0.52 0.55
CA LEU A 163 -4.15 0.02 1.62
C LEU A 163 -4.41 0.75 2.95
N HIS A 164 -4.70 2.05 2.91
CA HIS A 164 -5.14 2.80 4.08
C HIS A 164 -6.49 2.32 4.62
N ALA A 165 -7.44 1.99 3.74
CA ALA A 165 -8.72 1.41 4.16
C ALA A 165 -8.54 0.07 4.88
N VAL A 166 -7.63 -0.77 4.39
CA VAL A 166 -7.25 -2.07 5.01
C VAL A 166 -6.68 -1.89 6.42
N LEU A 167 -5.88 -0.84 6.64
CA LEU A 167 -5.34 -0.51 7.96
C LEU A 167 -6.44 -0.01 8.90
N ALA A 168 -7.42 0.74 8.38
CA ALA A 168 -8.49 1.35 9.17
C ALA A 168 -9.59 0.38 9.59
N ASP A 169 -9.95 -0.56 8.72
CA ASP A 169 -11.15 -1.38 8.90
C ASP A 169 -10.84 -2.88 8.74
N PRO A 170 -11.13 -3.71 9.77
CA PRO A 170 -11.00 -5.17 9.66
C PRO A 170 -11.83 -5.78 8.51
N GLU A 171 -12.97 -5.19 8.15
CA GLU A 171 -13.79 -5.67 7.04
C GLU A 171 -13.16 -5.35 5.68
N ALA A 172 -12.62 -4.14 5.50
CA ALA A 172 -11.80 -3.79 4.35
C ALA A 172 -10.59 -4.72 4.20
N ALA A 173 -9.93 -5.07 5.31
CA ALA A 173 -8.82 -6.04 5.31
C ALA A 173 -9.25 -7.43 4.83
N ARG A 174 -10.41 -7.92 5.26
CA ARG A 174 -10.98 -9.21 4.79
C ARG A 174 -11.31 -9.17 3.30
N GLN A 175 -11.96 -8.10 2.84
CA GLN A 175 -12.34 -7.95 1.43
C GLN A 175 -11.12 -7.88 0.52
N TRP A 176 -10.08 -7.15 0.92
CA TRP A 176 -8.84 -7.10 0.16
C TRP A 176 -8.10 -8.45 0.19
N ALA A 177 -8.02 -9.11 1.34
CA ALA A 177 -7.40 -10.43 1.49
C ALA A 177 -8.08 -11.53 0.65
N ALA A 178 -9.37 -11.39 0.33
CA ALA A 178 -10.06 -12.26 -0.62
C ALA A 178 -9.53 -12.11 -2.06
N GLY A 179 -8.97 -10.94 -2.41
CA GLY A 179 -8.33 -10.70 -3.70
C GLY A 179 -9.32 -10.64 -4.88
N HIS A 180 -10.57 -10.22 -4.63
CA HIS A 180 -11.64 -10.09 -5.63
C HIS A 180 -12.21 -8.66 -5.71
N LEU A 181 -11.40 -7.63 -5.38
CA LEU A 181 -11.87 -6.25 -5.43
C LEU A 181 -12.22 -5.83 -6.85
N ASP A 182 -13.40 -5.24 -7.03
CA ASP A 182 -13.87 -4.68 -8.29
C ASP A 182 -13.68 -3.15 -8.38
N ARG A 183 -13.43 -2.50 -7.24
CA ARG A 183 -13.17 -1.05 -7.06
C ARG A 183 -12.12 -0.84 -5.97
N PRO A 184 -11.40 0.29 -5.97
CA PRO A 184 -10.60 0.67 -4.82
C PRO A 184 -11.50 0.85 -3.58
N LEU A 185 -10.94 0.55 -2.42
CA LEU A 185 -11.57 0.84 -1.13
C LEU A 185 -11.18 2.24 -0.70
N SER A 186 -12.06 2.91 0.04
CA SER A 186 -11.79 4.22 0.62
C SER A 186 -11.83 4.12 2.14
N ALA A 187 -10.82 4.68 2.79
CA ALA A 187 -10.77 4.73 4.25
C ALA A 187 -11.85 5.71 4.78
N PRO A 188 -12.46 5.43 5.95
CA PRO A 188 -13.26 6.41 6.66
C PRO A 188 -12.43 7.65 7.00
N VAL A 189 -12.99 8.83 6.74
CA VAL A 189 -12.36 10.12 7.06
C VAL A 189 -12.06 10.17 8.57
N GLY A 190 -10.82 10.48 8.96
CA GLY A 190 -10.41 10.62 10.36
C GLY A 190 -9.52 9.50 10.95
N PHE A 191 -9.28 8.39 10.25
CA PHE A 191 -8.28 7.38 10.67
C PHE A 191 -6.88 7.65 10.10
N THR A 192 -6.78 8.44 9.03
CA THR A 192 -5.55 8.55 8.23
C THR A 192 -4.77 9.86 8.42
N GLY A 193 -5.19 10.76 9.33
CA GLY A 193 -4.51 12.05 9.52
C GLY A 193 -4.43 12.91 8.25
N LEU A 194 -5.24 12.59 7.23
CA LEU A 194 -5.36 13.31 5.97
C LEU A 194 -6.75 13.93 5.94
N GLU A 195 -6.79 15.25 6.07
CA GLU A 195 -7.98 16.05 5.80
C GLU A 195 -8.30 15.93 4.31
N ALA A 196 -9.47 15.35 4.01
CA ALA A 196 -10.00 15.29 2.66
C ALA A 196 -10.68 16.63 2.35
N ASP A 197 -10.03 17.48 1.57
CA ASP A 197 -10.73 18.57 0.87
C ASP A 197 -11.54 17.95 -0.27
N ALA A 198 -12.86 17.86 -0.05
CA ALA A 198 -13.82 17.39 -1.02
C ALA A 198 -15.05 18.32 -1.01
N GLY A 199 -14.94 19.41 -1.75
CA GLY A 199 -16.06 20.12 -2.35
C GLY A 199 -15.58 20.66 -3.69
N VAL A 200 -16.08 20.25 -4.86
CA VAL A 200 -17.41 20.60 -5.34
C VAL A 200 -17.71 19.72 -6.56
N THR A 201 -18.81 18.96 -6.51
CA THR A 201 -19.44 18.39 -7.70
C THR A 201 -20.47 19.39 -8.26
N VAL A 202 -20.11 20.15 -9.29
CA VAL A 202 -21.10 20.87 -10.12
C VAL A 202 -21.56 19.95 -11.26
N ARG A 203 -22.84 19.61 -11.25
CA ARG A 203 -23.54 18.91 -12.34
C ARG A 203 -23.64 19.84 -13.57
N PRO A 204 -23.49 19.31 -14.80
CA PRO A 204 -23.63 20.12 -16.01
C PRO A 204 -25.12 20.41 -16.32
N GLY A 205 -25.48 21.69 -16.44
CA GLY A 205 -26.77 22.15 -16.95
C GLY A 205 -26.77 22.14 -18.48
N ARG A 206 -27.72 21.42 -19.06
CA ARG A 206 -27.97 21.29 -20.51
C ARG A 206 -28.67 22.55 -21.07
N PRO A 207 -28.37 22.98 -22.32
CA PRO A 207 -28.88 24.23 -22.90
C PRO A 207 -30.26 24.06 -23.56
N PRO A 208 -31.00 25.17 -23.79
CA PRO A 208 -31.99 25.20 -24.85
C PRO A 208 -31.74 26.34 -25.87
N GLU A 209 -31.92 26.00 -27.13
CA GLU A 209 -32.06 26.89 -28.30
C GLU A 209 -33.25 26.34 -29.13
N PRO A 210 -33.75 27.02 -30.17
CA PRO A 210 -34.57 28.23 -30.20
C PRO A 210 -36.01 27.94 -30.70
N ALA A 211 -36.93 28.90 -30.57
CA ALA A 211 -38.20 28.86 -31.28
C ALA A 211 -38.61 30.24 -31.82
N SER A 212 -39.18 30.18 -33.03
CA SER A 212 -39.35 31.23 -34.03
C SER A 212 -40.50 32.21 -33.76
N ARG A 213 -40.40 33.35 -34.46
CA ARG A 213 -41.31 34.53 -34.52
C ARG A 213 -42.76 34.17 -34.93
N PRO A 214 -43.74 35.11 -34.79
CA PRO A 214 -43.99 36.01 -35.94
C PRO A 214 -44.30 37.48 -35.58
N SER A 215 -44.23 38.27 -36.65
CA SER A 215 -44.35 39.73 -36.82
C SER A 215 -45.61 40.38 -36.24
N ARG A 216 -45.49 41.61 -35.72
CA ARG A 216 -46.56 42.62 -35.76
C ARG A 216 -46.00 44.06 -35.73
N GLU A 217 -46.59 44.90 -36.57
CA GLU A 217 -46.23 46.29 -36.91
C GLU A 217 -46.26 47.30 -35.75
N PRO A 218 -45.61 48.47 -35.92
CA PRO A 218 -45.37 49.46 -34.86
C PRO A 218 -46.34 50.66 -34.90
N ARG A 219 -46.63 51.24 -33.72
CA ARG A 219 -46.89 52.68 -33.40
C ARG A 219 -47.63 52.84 -32.04
N PRO A 220 -47.61 54.01 -31.37
CA PRO A 220 -46.65 55.13 -31.40
C PRO A 220 -46.05 55.43 -30.00
N GLU A 221 -45.00 56.24 -29.97
CA GLU A 221 -44.30 56.74 -28.78
C GLU A 221 -45.21 57.52 -27.80
N PRO A 222 -44.84 57.54 -26.51
CA PRO A 222 -44.88 58.76 -25.73
C PRO A 222 -43.48 59.18 -25.29
N SER A 223 -43.17 60.45 -25.61
CA SER A 223 -42.28 61.42 -24.97
C SER A 223 -40.98 60.98 -24.26
N PRO A 224 -39.84 61.62 -24.57
CA PRO A 224 -38.56 61.32 -23.95
C PRO A 224 -38.41 61.97 -22.56
N GLU A 225 -37.58 61.31 -21.73
CA GLU A 225 -36.98 61.71 -20.45
C GLU A 225 -37.76 61.28 -19.18
N PRO A 226 -37.19 60.38 -18.33
CA PRO A 226 -35.81 60.41 -17.83
C PRO A 226 -35.05 59.06 -17.90
N GLU A 227 -35.00 58.40 -19.07
CA GLU A 227 -34.33 57.09 -19.21
C GLU A 227 -32.79 57.16 -19.29
N GLU A 228 -32.21 58.23 -19.86
CA GLU A 228 -30.75 58.37 -19.97
C GLU A 228 -30.07 58.46 -18.59
N ASP A 229 -30.71 59.14 -17.65
CA ASP A 229 -30.18 59.35 -16.30
C ASP A 229 -30.25 58.05 -15.47
N ALA A 230 -31.30 57.24 -15.68
CA ALA A 230 -31.41 55.90 -15.10
C ALA A 230 -30.40 54.91 -15.70
N ALA A 231 -30.17 54.96 -17.01
CA ALA A 231 -29.17 54.12 -17.68
C ALA A 231 -27.73 54.53 -17.30
N ALA A 232 -27.47 55.81 -17.11
CA ALA A 232 -26.19 56.33 -16.60
C ALA A 232 -25.94 55.87 -15.15
N ARG A 233 -26.96 55.93 -14.27
CA ARG A 233 -26.86 55.42 -12.89
C ARG A 233 -26.56 53.92 -12.84
N ARG A 234 -27.32 53.10 -13.59
CA ARG A 234 -27.08 51.65 -13.67
C ARG A 234 -25.69 51.30 -14.20
N ARG A 235 -25.15 52.08 -15.14
CA ARG A 235 -23.77 51.89 -15.65
C ARG A 235 -22.73 52.23 -14.58
N ARG A 236 -22.93 53.29 -13.81
CA ARG A 236 -22.04 53.66 -12.68
C ARG A 236 -22.06 52.61 -11.59
N GLU A 237 -23.24 52.15 -11.18
CA GLU A 237 -23.41 51.08 -10.18
C GLU A 237 -22.73 49.77 -10.63
N LYS A 238 -22.90 49.38 -11.90
CA LYS A 238 -22.22 48.20 -12.46
C LYS A 238 -20.69 48.35 -12.49
N LEU A 239 -20.18 49.53 -12.83
CA LEU A 239 -18.74 49.80 -12.82
C LEU A 239 -18.17 49.78 -11.40
N GLU A 240 -18.91 50.31 -10.42
CA GLU A 240 -18.51 50.29 -9.02
C GLU A 240 -18.51 48.87 -8.45
N SER A 241 -19.56 48.09 -8.72
CA SER A 241 -19.61 46.65 -8.39
C SER A 241 -18.45 45.89 -9.04
N ALA A 242 -18.19 46.09 -10.33
CA ALA A 242 -17.10 45.42 -11.03
C ALA A 242 -15.72 45.81 -10.48
N ARG A 243 -15.55 47.05 -9.99
CA ARG A 243 -14.31 47.47 -9.31
C ARG A 243 -14.17 46.80 -7.96
N GLN A 244 -15.23 46.74 -7.16
CA GLN A 244 -15.22 46.04 -5.87
C GLN A 244 -14.90 44.55 -6.04
N ASP A 245 -15.51 43.91 -7.04
CA ASP A 245 -15.25 42.51 -7.37
C ASP A 245 -13.79 42.30 -7.82
N ALA A 246 -13.23 43.22 -8.61
CA ALA A 246 -11.83 43.15 -9.04
C ALA A 246 -10.85 43.35 -7.88
N GLU A 247 -11.11 44.31 -6.99
CA GLU A 247 -10.30 44.53 -5.79
C GLU A 247 -10.35 43.34 -4.83
N GLU A 248 -11.53 42.72 -4.67
CA GLU A 248 -11.69 41.50 -3.88
C GLU A 248 -10.94 40.32 -4.50
N ALA A 249 -11.04 40.13 -5.81
CA ALA A 249 -10.29 39.11 -6.52
C ALA A 249 -8.77 39.32 -6.38
N GLU A 250 -8.30 40.57 -6.44
CA GLU A 250 -6.87 40.89 -6.24
C GLU A 250 -6.41 40.61 -4.80
N ARG A 251 -7.22 40.97 -3.78
CA ARG A 251 -6.93 40.62 -2.39
C ARG A 251 -6.80 39.11 -2.21
N GLN A 252 -7.76 38.35 -2.71
CA GLN A 252 -7.73 36.89 -2.61
C GLN A 252 -6.55 36.28 -3.40
N ALA A 253 -6.16 36.88 -4.53
CA ALA A 253 -4.98 36.42 -5.27
C ALA A 253 -3.70 36.63 -4.45
N ARG A 254 -3.54 37.81 -3.83
CA ARG A 254 -2.40 38.14 -2.95
C ARG A 254 -2.35 37.24 -1.72
N GLU A 255 -3.48 36.96 -1.08
CA GLU A 255 -3.56 36.03 0.05
C GLU A 255 -3.15 34.61 -0.34
N ARG A 256 -3.60 34.12 -1.51
CA ARG A 256 -3.21 32.81 -2.03
C ARG A 256 -1.73 32.74 -2.40
N GLU A 257 -1.17 33.81 -2.96
CA GLU A 257 0.26 33.90 -3.27
C GLU A 257 1.11 33.88 -1.99
N GLN A 258 0.71 34.63 -0.96
CA GLN A 258 1.38 34.60 0.35
C GLN A 258 1.30 33.22 1.00
N ALA A 259 0.13 32.58 0.99
CA ALA A 259 -0.04 31.23 1.52
C ALA A 259 0.82 30.20 0.76
N HIS A 260 0.95 30.36 -0.56
CA HIS A 260 1.84 29.54 -1.39
C HIS A 260 3.31 29.73 -0.99
N ASP A 261 3.78 30.98 -0.86
CA ASP A 261 5.17 31.28 -0.51
C ASP A 261 5.52 30.77 0.90
N GLU A 262 4.58 30.89 1.85
CA GLU A 262 4.72 30.30 3.18
C GLU A 262 4.81 28.77 3.12
N ALA A 263 3.96 28.12 2.32
CA ALA A 263 3.99 26.68 2.13
C ALA A 263 5.30 26.21 1.48
N VAL A 264 5.83 26.94 0.50
CA VAL A 264 7.14 26.67 -0.11
C VAL A 264 8.26 26.81 0.92
N ALA A 265 8.26 27.87 1.74
CA ALA A 265 9.26 28.05 2.78
C ALA A 265 9.21 26.96 3.87
N VAL A 266 8.02 26.43 4.19
CA VAL A 266 7.87 25.26 5.07
C VAL A 266 8.41 24.00 4.41
N LEU A 267 8.14 23.78 3.12
CA LEU A 267 8.63 22.65 2.35
C LEU A 267 10.16 22.64 2.30
N GLU A 268 10.79 23.77 1.96
CA GLU A 268 12.26 23.90 1.88
C GLU A 268 12.91 23.60 3.24
N ARG A 269 12.42 24.19 4.33
CA ARG A 269 12.92 23.90 5.68
C ARG A 269 12.78 22.42 6.05
N SER A 270 11.66 21.81 5.67
CA SER A 270 11.42 20.39 5.92
C SER A 270 12.34 19.49 5.10
N GLN A 271 12.65 19.88 3.85
CA GLN A 271 13.63 19.18 3.01
C GLN A 271 15.03 19.27 3.60
N THR A 272 15.50 20.46 4.00
CA THR A 272 16.79 20.61 4.65
C THR A 272 16.89 19.78 5.92
N ALA A 273 15.88 19.83 6.80
CA ALA A 273 15.87 19.04 8.03
C ALA A 273 15.89 17.52 7.76
N ARG A 274 15.19 17.08 6.71
CA ARG A 274 15.20 15.67 6.25
C ARG A 274 16.60 15.26 5.80
N ASP A 275 17.25 16.08 4.98
CA ASP A 275 18.58 15.77 4.43
C ASP A 275 19.64 15.75 5.52
N GLU A 276 19.63 16.73 6.44
CA GLU A 276 20.51 16.75 7.62
C GLU A 276 20.32 15.51 8.51
N THR A 277 19.06 15.10 8.71
CA THR A 277 18.75 13.87 9.46
C THR A 277 19.28 12.64 8.72
N GLY A 278 19.13 12.59 7.41
CA GLY A 278 19.67 11.53 6.55
C GLY A 278 21.20 11.41 6.66
N ASP A 279 21.90 12.54 6.57
CA ASP A 279 23.35 12.61 6.72
C ASP A 279 23.79 12.15 8.12
N ARG A 280 23.04 12.53 9.17
CA ARG A 280 23.32 12.09 10.53
C ARG A 280 23.16 10.57 10.69
N VAL A 281 22.14 9.98 10.09
CA VAL A 281 21.94 8.51 10.07
C VAL A 281 23.09 7.82 9.33
N ALA A 282 23.51 8.36 8.19
CA ALA A 282 24.63 7.82 7.42
C ALA A 282 25.96 7.90 8.21
N ALA A 283 26.19 8.98 8.95
CA ALA A 283 27.35 9.12 9.83
C ALA A 283 27.33 8.09 10.97
N LEU A 284 26.21 7.99 11.70
CA LEU A 284 26.07 7.04 12.82
C LEU A 284 26.18 5.58 12.37
N THR A 285 25.72 5.27 11.15
CA THR A 285 25.87 3.93 10.58
C THR A 285 27.34 3.58 10.32
N ARG A 286 28.14 4.53 9.81
CA ARG A 286 29.58 4.34 9.63
C ARG A 286 30.29 4.15 10.98
N GLU A 287 29.98 4.99 11.97
CA GLU A 287 30.52 4.86 13.33
C GLU A 287 30.18 3.50 13.95
N LEU A 288 28.97 2.99 13.73
CA LEU A 288 28.55 1.67 14.19
C LEU A 288 29.35 0.54 13.55
N GLU A 289 29.57 0.57 12.23
CA GLU A 289 30.35 -0.45 11.55
C GLU A 289 31.83 -0.43 11.99
N GLU A 290 32.40 0.76 12.18
CA GLU A 290 33.74 0.91 12.76
C GLU A 290 33.83 0.37 14.20
N ALA A 291 32.81 0.62 15.02
CA ALA A 291 32.72 0.08 16.37
C ALA A 291 32.61 -1.45 16.38
N LYS A 292 31.81 -2.03 15.48
CA LYS A 292 31.70 -3.49 15.32
C LYS A 292 33.02 -4.11 14.89
N GLU A 293 33.73 -3.49 13.95
CA GLU A 293 35.03 -3.99 13.50
C GLU A 293 36.08 -3.90 14.61
N ARG A 294 36.11 -2.80 15.38
CA ARG A 294 36.96 -2.70 16.58
C ARG A 294 36.62 -3.80 17.58
N HIS A 295 35.35 -4.03 17.88
CA HIS A 295 34.91 -5.10 18.78
C HIS A 295 35.38 -6.48 18.29
N ARG A 296 35.21 -6.80 17.01
CA ARG A 296 35.69 -8.06 16.42
C ARG A 296 37.20 -8.24 16.56
N ARG A 297 37.98 -7.18 16.34
CA ARG A 297 39.45 -7.21 16.50
C ARG A 297 39.84 -7.45 17.96
N THR A 298 39.20 -6.75 18.89
CA THR A 298 39.44 -6.93 20.33
C THR A 298 39.07 -8.34 20.79
N GLU A 299 37.94 -8.88 20.33
CA GLU A 299 37.52 -10.26 20.62
C GLU A 299 38.53 -11.30 20.11
N ARG A 300 39.04 -11.13 18.88
CA ARG A 300 40.09 -12.00 18.35
C ARG A 300 41.36 -11.92 19.19
N ALA A 301 41.84 -10.71 19.49
CA ALA A 301 43.02 -10.50 20.32
C ALA A 301 42.86 -11.11 21.72
N TYR A 302 41.68 -10.99 22.32
CA TYR A 302 41.36 -11.62 23.61
C TYR A 302 41.44 -13.14 23.53
N ARG A 303 40.86 -13.77 22.50
CA ARG A 303 40.94 -15.22 22.29
C ARG A 303 42.38 -15.69 22.09
N ASP A 304 43.14 -14.99 21.27
CA ASP A 304 44.55 -15.33 21.02
C ASP A 304 45.38 -15.21 22.30
N ALA A 305 45.17 -14.15 23.09
CA ALA A 305 45.84 -13.95 24.37
C ALA A 305 45.47 -15.04 25.38
N ARG A 306 44.19 -15.44 25.44
CA ARG A 306 43.71 -16.55 26.28
C ARG A 306 44.36 -17.86 25.87
N ASP A 307 44.35 -18.20 24.59
CA ASP A 307 44.95 -19.45 24.08
C ASP A 307 46.46 -19.48 24.33
N GLN A 308 47.13 -18.34 24.26
CA GLN A 308 48.55 -18.22 24.59
C GLN A 308 48.79 -18.43 26.10
N ALA A 309 47.98 -17.81 26.96
CA ALA A 309 48.06 -18.01 28.42
C ALA A 309 47.84 -19.48 28.81
N ASP A 310 46.85 -20.14 28.21
CA ASP A 310 46.56 -21.55 28.41
C ASP A 310 47.73 -22.45 27.96
N ARG A 311 48.39 -22.11 26.84
CA ARG A 311 49.55 -22.83 26.32
C ARG A 311 50.76 -22.66 27.25
N THR A 312 51.04 -21.44 27.70
CA THR A 312 52.17 -21.17 28.61
C THR A 312 51.95 -21.78 29.98
N GLU A 313 50.71 -21.79 30.50
CA GLU A 313 50.38 -22.48 31.75
C GLU A 313 50.63 -23.99 31.65
N ARG A 314 50.18 -24.63 30.56
CA ARG A 314 50.44 -26.06 30.31
C ARG A 314 51.95 -26.35 30.24
N ALA A 315 52.69 -25.56 29.47
CA ALA A 315 54.14 -25.71 29.36
C ALA A 315 54.86 -25.52 30.70
N ALA A 316 54.44 -24.55 31.52
CA ALA A 316 54.97 -24.34 32.86
C ALA A 316 54.68 -25.53 33.79
N ARG A 317 53.46 -26.09 33.73
CA ARG A 317 53.10 -27.31 34.49
C ARG A 317 53.94 -28.51 34.05
N ASP A 318 54.17 -28.69 32.76
CA ASP A 318 55.03 -29.77 32.23
C ASP A 318 56.49 -29.60 32.61
N ALA A 319 57.01 -28.37 32.61
CA ALA A 319 58.36 -28.07 33.07
C ALA A 319 58.52 -28.39 34.56
N ARG A 320 57.57 -27.97 35.40
CA ARG A 320 57.56 -28.30 36.85
C ARG A 320 57.54 -29.80 37.07
N ARG A 321 56.63 -30.54 36.41
CA ARG A 321 56.58 -32.00 36.50
C ARG A 321 57.90 -32.68 36.11
N ARG A 322 58.60 -32.17 35.10
CA ARG A 322 59.92 -32.69 34.71
C ARG A 322 61.00 -32.37 35.74
N ALA A 323 60.99 -31.15 36.29
CA ALA A 323 61.90 -30.77 37.36
C ALA A 323 61.69 -31.63 38.62
N ASP A 324 60.44 -31.83 39.05
CA ASP A 324 60.11 -32.69 40.20
C ASP A 324 60.59 -34.13 39.98
N LYS A 325 60.36 -34.69 38.79
CA LYS A 325 60.88 -36.02 38.43
C LYS A 325 62.40 -36.09 38.49
N ALA A 326 63.10 -35.09 37.97
CA ALA A 326 64.56 -35.04 38.00
C ALA A 326 65.09 -34.97 39.44
N LEU A 327 64.49 -34.15 40.29
CA LEU A 327 64.82 -34.06 41.72
C LEU A 327 64.64 -35.42 42.40
N THR A 328 63.53 -36.11 42.16
CA THR A 328 63.33 -37.46 42.75
C THR A 328 64.34 -38.51 42.27
N VAL A 329 64.99 -38.32 41.12
CA VAL A 329 66.07 -39.20 40.66
C VAL A 329 67.37 -38.86 41.39
N VAL A 330 67.68 -37.57 41.53
CA VAL A 330 68.85 -37.10 42.30
C VAL A 330 68.78 -37.61 43.74
N ASP A 331 67.66 -37.40 44.43
CA ASP A 331 67.47 -37.85 45.82
C ASP A 331 67.67 -39.37 45.97
N ARG A 332 67.29 -40.14 44.95
CA ARG A 332 67.40 -41.61 44.95
C ARG A 332 68.83 -42.09 44.72
N LEU A 333 69.62 -41.34 43.95
CA LEU A 333 71.04 -41.60 43.74
C LEU A 333 71.85 -41.22 44.98
N ASP A 334 71.55 -40.08 45.61
CA ASP A 334 72.20 -39.63 46.84
C ASP A 334 71.93 -40.57 48.03
N ALA A 335 70.73 -41.17 48.11
CA ALA A 335 70.39 -42.14 49.16
C ALA A 335 70.98 -43.54 48.94
N GLY A 336 71.49 -43.84 47.74
CA GLY A 336 72.06 -45.14 47.37
C GLY A 336 73.60 -45.18 47.33
N ALA A 337 74.26 -44.04 47.53
CA ALA A 337 75.71 -43.87 47.68
C ALA A 337 76.11 -43.84 49.15
#